data_AF-A0A506QPX2-F1
#
_entry.id   AF-A0A506QPX2-F1
#
_cell.length_a   1.000
_cell.length_b   1.000
_cell.length_c   1.000
_cell.angle_alpha   90.00
_cell.angle_beta   90.00
_cell.angle_gamma   90.00
#
_symmetry.space_group_name_H-M   'P 1'
#
loop_
_entity.id
_entity.type
_entity.pdbx_description
1 polymer ?
#
loop_
_entity_poly.entity_id
_entity_poly.type
_entity_poly.pdbx_seq_one_letter_code
_entity_poly.pdbx_strand_id
1 'polypeptide(L)' 'MVKNGQVQLIEPPQSGFGEQSFVYQSGKVIRMEERKTRLI' A
#
# COMPACT_ATOMS: atom_id res chain seq x y z
N MET A 1 2.20 12.91 -0.94
CA MET A 1 3.38 12.00 -0.98
C MET A 1 4.64 12.84 -0.86
N VAL A 2 5.68 12.38 -0.14
CA VAL A 2 6.99 13.06 -0.10
C VAL A 2 7.92 12.39 -1.09
N LYS A 3 8.40 13.15 -2.08
CA LYS A 3 9.37 12.68 -3.07
C LYS A 3 10.43 13.77 -3.25
N ASN A 4 11.71 13.38 -3.15
CA ASN A 4 12.86 14.28 -3.27
C ASN A 4 12.81 15.50 -2.32
N GLY A 5 12.32 15.29 -1.09
CA GLY A 5 12.27 16.35 -0.06
C GLY A 5 11.19 17.41 -0.28
N GLN A 6 10.32 17.27 -1.29
CA GLN A 6 9.16 18.14 -1.49
C GLN A 6 7.85 17.39 -1.24
N VAL A 7 6.91 18.10 -0.62
CA VAL A 7 5.54 17.61 -0.39
C VAL A 7 4.75 17.87 -1.66
N GLN A 8 4.34 16.80 -2.35
CA GLN A 8 3.47 16.88 -3.53
C GLN A 8 2.06 16.45 -3.13
N LEU A 9 1.08 17.29 -3.51
CA LEU A 9 -0.32 16.87 -3.53
C LEU A 9 -0.43 15.82 -4.64
N ILE A 10 -0.89 14.63 -4.27
CA ILE A 10 -1.23 13.59 -5.23
C ILE A 10 -2.74 13.46 -5.22
N GLU A 11 -3.33 13.37 -6.40
CA GLU A 11 -4.70 12.89 -6.48
C GLU A 11 -4.74 11.45 -5.97
N PRO A 12 -5.78 11.07 -5.23
CA PRO A 12 -5.95 9.68 -4.85
C PRO A 12 -5.99 8.83 -6.13
N PRO A 13 -5.32 7.68 -6.16
CA PRO A 13 -5.30 6.83 -7.35
C PRO A 13 -6.74 6.47 -7.76
N GLN A 14 -7.04 6.60 -9.06
CA GLN A 14 -8.40 6.37 -9.60
C GLN A 14 -8.91 4.93 -9.39
N SER A 15 -8.00 3.99 -9.14
CA SER A 15 -8.30 2.62 -8.71
C SER A 15 -7.12 2.05 -7.92
N GLY A 16 -7.35 0.97 -7.19
CA GLY A 16 -6.31 0.31 -6.39
C GLY A 16 -6.37 0.70 -4.92
N PHE A 17 -7.40 0.22 -4.23
CA PHE A 17 -7.30 -0.05 -2.81
C PHE A 17 -6.88 -1.52 -2.70
N GLY A 18 -5.55 -1.72 -2.66
CA GLY A 18 -4.99 -3.02 -2.37
C GLY A 18 -5.09 -3.27 -0.87
N GLU A 19 -5.84 -4.26 -0.42
CA GLU A 19 -5.70 -4.71 0.97
C GLU A 19 -4.32 -5.36 1.09
N GLN A 20 -3.43 -4.75 1.86
CA GLN A 20 -2.13 -5.32 2.20
C GLN A 20 -2.23 -5.98 3.57
N SER A 21 -2.09 -7.31 3.59
CA SER A 21 -2.06 -8.08 4.83
C SER A 21 -0.62 -8.50 5.12
N PHE A 22 -0.16 -8.23 6.34
CA PHE A 22 1.16 -8.62 6.82
C PHE A 22 1.03 -9.73 7.86
N VAL A 23 1.77 -10.82 7.66
CA VAL A 23 1.88 -11.89 8.65
C VAL A 23 3.18 -11.68 9.42
N TYR A 24 3.07 -11.57 10.74
CA TYR A 24 4.20 -11.40 11.65
C TYR A 24 4.52 -12.70 12.39
N GLN A 25 5.81 -13.01 12.52
CA GLN A 25 6.32 -14.06 13.40
C GLN A 25 7.55 -13.52 14.13
N SER A 26 7.55 -13.62 15.46
CA SER A 26 8.62 -13.10 16.33
C SER A 26 8.98 -11.63 16.08
N GLY A 27 7.97 -10.79 15.84
CA GLY A 27 8.14 -9.36 15.57
C GLY A 27 8.68 -9.01 14.19
N LYS A 28 8.89 -10.01 13.30
CA LYS A 28 9.33 -9.80 11.92
C LYS A 28 8.21 -10.17 10.95
N VAL A 29 8.12 -9.43 9.85
CA VAL A 29 7.22 -9.78 8.75
C VAL A 29 7.78 -11.01 8.06
N ILE A 30 6.97 -12.07 7.96
CA ILE A 30 7.33 -13.30 7.24
C ILE A 30 6.60 -13.44 5.90
N ARG A 31 5.49 -12.71 5.71
CA ARG A 31 4.72 -12.72 4.46
C ARG A 31 3.96 -11.40 4.28
N MET A 32 3.95 -10.90 3.05
CA MET A 32 3.09 -9.80 2.62
C MET A 32 2.17 -10.32 1.52
N GLU A 33 0.86 -10.17 1.70
CA GLU A 33 -0.13 -10.42 0.65
C GLU A 33 -0.74 -9.11 0.20
N GLU A 34 -0.80 -8.88 -1.11
CA GLU A 34 -1.51 -7.76 -1.69
C GLU A 34 -2.74 -8.28 -2.45
N ARG A 35 -3.93 -7.83 -2.05
CA ARG A 35 -5.17 -8.11 -2.77
C ARG A 35 -5.65 -6.87 -3.48
N LYS A 36 -5.47 -6.82 -4.80
CA LYS A 36 -6.00 -5.72 -5.62
C LYS A 36 -7.49 -5.91 -5.82
N THR A 37 -8.31 -5.09 -5.18
CA THR A 37 -9.73 -4.99 -5.54
C THR A 37 -9.83 -4.17 -6.82
N ARG A 38 -10.23 -4.80 -7.92
CA ARG A 38 -10.62 -4.08 -9.14
C ARG A 38 -12.02 -3.53 -8.92
N LEU A 39 -12.14 -2.21 -8.94
CA LEU A 39 -13.45 -1.56 -9.07
C LEU A 39 -13.90 -1.75 -10.54
N ILE A 40 -15.15 -2.15 -10.73
CA ILE A 40 -15.78 -2.50 -12.00
C ILE A 40 -16.06 -1.22 -12.81
#